data_AF-A0A8J6ZGV7-F1
#
_entry.id   AF-A0A8J6ZGV7-F1
#
_cell.length_a   1.000
_cell.length_b   1.000
_cell.length_c   1.000
_cell.angle_alpha   90.00
_cell.angle_beta   90.00
_cell.angle_gamma   90.00
#
_symmetry.space_group_name_H-M   'P 1'
#
loop_
_entity.id
_entity.type
_entity.pdbx_description
1 polymer ?
#
loop_
_entity_poly.entity_id
_entity_poly.type
_entity_poly.pdbx_seq_one_letter_code
_entity_poly.pdbx_strand_id
1 'polypeptide(L)'
;MPEKFHAFDFLVDETKNKLRVELELSLKAGEIVGKLYDALRGQYINPNSAASFISLNKLCVRLVFCLYAESAGIFGKHKIFRDYLEGARNIRRDLLDLFATLNTPLDMRDPYLDDKLKNFPYVNGGLFDGAIEIPNFTPDIKNLLLDEASSGFNWASISPTIFGAVFESTLNPETRRMGGMHYTSTENIHKVIDPLFLDALRGELQTIKQSARNRKKNLLAFQDKLAAIKIFDPACGSGNFLTESYLSLRRLENDVLKELFGSQIQLGEFVNPIKISIGQFYGIEINDFAVAVAQTALWIAELQMIQETQEIIHHDLDFLPLKSYANIHEANALQTDWQKICPQPNFIIGNPPFVGKIAMPAHESDMAKIFAGISGYGNLDYVACWFKKAADFIHGTKTACAFVATNSIAQGIAVPPLWTYLFGRGVVVNFVHQTFKWTSESTDIAAVHCVIIGFANFHAPTKRIFNEQSVRDVENINAYLLDAPNVIVLPQANPLREDVPPIFVGSCPTDGRNFLLTAEEYKDFIKYESDVAKLIR
;
A
#
# COMPACT_ATOMS: atom_id res chain seq x y z
N MET A 1 23.95 23.90 30.22
CA MET A 1 24.13 23.24 28.91
C MET A 1 22.93 22.36 28.62
N PRO A 2 21.91 22.86 27.91
CA PRO A 2 20.72 22.12 27.50
C PRO A 2 20.90 21.30 26.20
N GLU A 3 22.12 21.15 25.69
CA GLU A 3 22.39 20.58 24.34
C GLU A 3 22.63 19.06 24.30
N LYS A 4 22.37 18.33 25.40
CA LYS A 4 22.60 16.86 25.45
C LYS A 4 21.34 16.02 25.64
N PHE A 5 20.14 16.60 25.46
CA PHE A 5 18.89 15.83 25.55
C PHE A 5 18.67 14.90 24.34
N HIS A 6 19.12 15.31 23.14
CA HIS A 6 19.02 14.48 21.92
C HIS A 6 19.90 13.23 21.91
N ALA A 7 20.93 13.17 22.76
CA ALA A 7 21.81 12.00 22.87
C ALA A 7 21.16 10.84 23.66
N PHE A 8 20.02 11.08 24.30
CA PHE A 8 19.27 10.09 25.07
C PHE A 8 17.94 9.70 24.42
N ASP A 9 17.58 10.25 23.25
CA ASP A 9 16.36 9.85 22.50
C ASP A 9 16.38 8.36 22.10
N PHE A 10 17.56 7.72 22.00
CA PHE A 10 17.66 6.29 21.68
C PHE A 10 17.17 5.38 22.82
N LEU A 11 17.10 5.88 24.07
CA LEU A 11 16.63 5.13 25.24
C LEU A 11 15.13 5.30 25.48
N VAL A 12 14.48 6.24 24.80
CA VAL A 12 13.10 6.66 25.09
C VAL A 12 12.08 6.03 24.13
N ASP A 13 12.52 5.42 23.02
CA ASP A 13 11.58 4.97 21.98
C ASP A 13 12.08 3.69 21.25
N GLU A 14 12.05 2.55 21.94
CA GLU A 14 12.39 1.22 21.38
C GLU A 14 11.64 0.94 20.06
N THR A 15 10.40 1.44 19.94
CA THR A 15 9.57 1.29 18.74
C THR A 15 10.12 2.05 17.54
N LYS A 16 10.60 3.30 17.72
CA LYS A 16 11.24 4.06 16.62
C LYS A 16 12.56 3.45 16.18
N ASN A 17 13.35 2.94 17.13
CA ASN A 17 14.60 2.25 16.79
C ASN A 17 14.34 0.97 15.98
N LYS A 18 13.33 0.19 16.38
CA LYS A 18 12.92 -1.02 15.64
C LYS A 18 12.47 -0.67 14.21
N LEU A 19 11.61 0.33 14.06
CA LEU A 19 11.14 0.79 12.74
C LEU A 19 12.29 1.27 11.85
N ARG A 20 13.26 2.00 12.41
CA ARG A 20 14.44 2.45 11.64
C ARG A 20 15.28 1.27 11.14
N VAL A 21 15.49 0.26 11.99
CA VAL A 21 16.24 -0.95 11.61
C VAL A 21 15.49 -1.74 10.54
N GLU A 22 14.18 -1.93 10.69
CA GLU A 22 13.34 -2.60 9.69
C GLU A 22 13.36 -1.86 8.34
N LEU A 23 13.33 -0.53 8.37
CA LEU A 23 13.46 0.31 7.19
C LEU A 23 14.83 0.14 6.52
N GLU A 24 15.92 0.29 7.26
CA GLU A 24 17.29 0.12 6.73
C GLU A 24 17.49 -1.27 6.11
N LEU A 25 16.97 -2.33 6.75
CA LEU A 25 17.01 -3.69 6.22
C LEU A 25 16.19 -3.82 4.94
N SER A 26 14.98 -3.27 4.92
CA SER A 26 14.10 -3.34 3.75
C SER A 26 14.67 -2.55 2.56
N LEU A 27 15.32 -1.40 2.80
CA LEU A 27 16.02 -0.64 1.76
C LEU A 27 17.18 -1.45 1.14
N LYS A 28 18.00 -2.08 1.98
CA LYS A 28 19.06 -2.99 1.51
C LYS A 28 18.51 -4.17 0.72
N ALA A 29 17.39 -4.76 1.17
CA ALA A 29 16.70 -5.80 0.40
C ALA A 29 16.28 -5.28 -0.98
N GLY A 30 15.73 -4.06 -1.04
CA GLY A 30 15.43 -3.36 -2.28
C GLY A 30 16.61 -3.24 -3.22
N GLU A 31 17.76 -2.78 -2.72
CA GLU A 31 18.99 -2.64 -3.51
C GLU A 31 19.46 -3.98 -4.09
N ILE A 32 19.45 -5.05 -3.28
CA ILE A 32 19.84 -6.41 -3.71
C ILE A 32 18.94 -6.88 -4.86
N VAL A 33 17.63 -6.69 -4.71
CA VAL A 33 16.66 -7.08 -5.73
C VAL A 33 16.82 -6.22 -6.97
N GLY A 34 17.01 -4.91 -6.83
CA GLY A 34 17.30 -4.00 -7.94
C GLY A 34 18.47 -4.47 -8.79
N LYS A 35 19.58 -4.85 -8.14
CA LYS A 35 20.76 -5.43 -8.80
C LYS A 35 20.41 -6.74 -9.52
N LEU A 36 19.71 -7.66 -8.84
CA LEU A 36 19.31 -8.94 -9.43
C LEU A 36 18.40 -8.74 -10.65
N TYR A 37 17.42 -7.85 -10.55
CA TYR A 37 16.48 -7.54 -11.61
C TYR A 37 17.20 -6.99 -12.85
N ASP A 38 18.04 -5.96 -12.67
CA ASP A 38 18.78 -5.34 -13.77
C ASP A 38 19.72 -6.35 -14.43
N ALA A 39 20.41 -7.17 -13.63
CA ALA A 39 21.33 -8.18 -14.15
C ALA A 39 20.59 -9.30 -14.90
N LEU A 40 19.47 -9.81 -14.36
CA LEU A 40 18.64 -10.82 -15.01
C LEU A 40 17.98 -10.29 -16.28
N ARG A 41 17.49 -9.05 -16.27
CA ARG A 41 16.89 -8.41 -17.44
C ARG A 41 17.85 -8.40 -18.63
N GLY A 42 19.13 -8.11 -18.39
CA GLY A 42 20.17 -8.13 -19.42
C GLY A 42 20.40 -9.49 -20.09
N GLN A 43 19.90 -10.58 -19.52
CA GLN A 43 20.09 -11.94 -20.04
C GLN A 43 18.89 -12.47 -20.84
N TYR A 44 17.76 -11.74 -20.87
CA TYR A 44 16.64 -12.11 -21.73
C TYR A 44 16.98 -11.83 -23.20
N ILE A 45 16.50 -12.69 -24.10
CA ILE A 45 16.69 -12.51 -25.55
C ILE A 45 15.95 -11.24 -26.02
N ASN A 46 14.73 -11.03 -25.52
CA ASN A 46 13.88 -9.89 -25.84
C ASN A 46 13.50 -9.12 -24.56
N PRO A 47 14.44 -8.40 -23.94
CA PRO A 47 14.29 -7.81 -22.60
C PRO A 47 13.27 -6.66 -22.52
N ASN A 48 12.74 -6.23 -23.67
CA ASN A 48 11.74 -5.18 -23.79
C ASN A 48 10.36 -5.72 -24.20
N SER A 49 10.20 -7.04 -24.35
CA SER A 49 8.90 -7.63 -24.67
C SER A 49 8.03 -7.72 -23.41
N ALA A 50 6.72 -7.51 -23.55
CA ALA A 50 5.78 -7.64 -22.44
C ALA A 50 5.86 -9.02 -21.76
N ALA A 51 6.04 -10.08 -22.56
CA ALA A 51 6.16 -11.44 -22.04
C ALA A 51 7.42 -11.66 -21.18
N SER A 52 8.57 -11.11 -21.59
CA SER A 52 9.80 -11.19 -20.79
C SER A 52 9.71 -10.32 -19.54
N PHE A 53 9.05 -9.16 -19.58
CA PHE A 53 8.77 -8.36 -18.38
C PHE A 53 7.92 -9.12 -17.37
N ILE A 54 6.79 -9.71 -17.79
CA ILE A 54 5.93 -10.53 -16.93
C ILE A 54 6.73 -11.71 -16.33
N SER A 55 7.57 -12.38 -17.13
CA SER A 55 8.37 -13.51 -16.67
C SER A 55 9.46 -13.09 -15.68
N LEU A 56 10.14 -11.97 -15.93
CA LEU A 56 11.15 -11.40 -15.04
C LEU A 56 10.54 -11.01 -13.69
N ASN A 57 9.38 -10.35 -13.72
CA ASN A 57 8.61 -9.97 -12.54
C ASN A 57 8.28 -11.20 -11.68
N LYS A 58 7.71 -12.25 -12.28
CA LYS A 58 7.42 -13.52 -11.60
C LYS A 58 8.68 -14.21 -11.08
N LEU A 59 9.78 -14.18 -11.84
CA LEU A 59 11.05 -14.77 -11.44
C LEU A 59 11.60 -14.07 -10.18
N CYS A 60 11.66 -12.73 -10.16
CA CYS A 60 12.12 -11.97 -9.01
C CYS A 60 11.27 -12.25 -7.77
N VAL A 61 9.94 -12.27 -7.90
CA VAL A 61 9.02 -12.61 -6.81
C VAL A 61 9.28 -14.02 -6.25
N ARG A 62 9.44 -15.03 -7.13
CA ARG A 62 9.74 -16.41 -6.71
C ARG A 62 11.10 -16.54 -6.04
N LEU A 63 12.12 -15.85 -6.54
CA LEU A 63 13.46 -15.83 -5.94
C LEU A 63 13.41 -15.22 -4.54
N VAL A 64 12.74 -14.08 -4.37
CA VAL A 64 12.61 -13.44 -3.05
C VAL A 64 11.84 -14.31 -2.08
N PHE A 65 10.77 -14.97 -2.52
CA PHE A 65 10.07 -15.93 -1.67
C PHE A 65 11.01 -17.07 -1.22
N CYS A 66 11.82 -17.64 -2.12
CA CYS A 66 12.78 -18.68 -1.74
C CYS A 66 13.84 -18.18 -0.74
N LEU A 67 14.35 -16.96 -0.93
CA LEU A 67 15.32 -16.31 -0.04
C LEU A 67 14.72 -16.03 1.35
N TYR A 68 13.46 -15.59 1.39
CA TYR A 68 12.69 -15.46 2.62
C TYR A 68 12.46 -16.81 3.29
N ALA A 69 12.01 -17.80 2.52
CA ALA A 69 11.70 -19.14 3.00
C ALA A 69 12.90 -19.86 3.62
N GLU A 70 14.09 -19.75 3.04
CA GLU A 70 15.29 -20.31 3.66
C GLU A 70 15.75 -19.53 4.90
N SER A 71 15.60 -18.19 4.90
CA SER A 71 16.01 -17.35 6.02
C SER A 71 15.13 -17.60 7.25
N ALA A 72 13.81 -17.71 7.04
CA ALA A 72 12.84 -18.00 8.08
C ALA A 72 12.75 -19.49 8.44
N GLY A 73 13.49 -20.36 7.76
CA GLY A 73 13.50 -21.81 8.04
C GLY A 73 12.26 -22.57 7.56
N ILE A 74 11.44 -21.97 6.69
CA ILE A 74 10.18 -22.52 6.17
C ILE A 74 10.41 -23.79 5.33
N PHE A 75 11.55 -23.87 4.65
CA PHE A 75 11.97 -25.09 3.95
C PHE A 75 12.56 -26.17 4.88
N GLY A 76 12.45 -26.00 6.20
CA GLY A 76 12.93 -26.94 7.22
C GLY A 76 14.43 -26.87 7.51
N LYS A 77 15.22 -26.21 6.66
CA LYS A 77 16.65 -25.95 6.87
C LYS A 77 17.04 -24.57 6.38
N HIS A 78 17.82 -23.84 7.18
CA HIS A 78 18.46 -22.61 6.71
C HIS A 78 19.42 -22.91 5.57
N LYS A 79 19.50 -22.00 4.59
CA LYS A 79 20.38 -22.07 3.41
C LYS A 79 20.12 -23.22 2.42
N ILE A 80 19.01 -23.95 2.55
CA ILE A 80 18.72 -25.07 1.63
C ILE A 80 18.58 -24.61 0.17
N PHE A 81 18.05 -23.41 -0.07
CA PHE A 81 17.94 -22.85 -1.41
C PHE A 81 19.31 -22.46 -1.96
N ARG A 82 20.15 -21.82 -1.14
CA ARG A 82 21.57 -21.58 -1.46
C ARG A 82 22.30 -22.86 -1.84
N ASP A 83 22.28 -23.86 -0.96
CA ASP A 83 23.06 -25.09 -1.07
C ASP A 83 22.66 -25.88 -2.33
N TYR A 84 21.36 -25.85 -2.68
CA TYR A 84 20.86 -26.42 -3.91
C TYR A 84 21.47 -25.75 -5.15
N LEU A 85 21.50 -24.41 -5.18
CA LEU A 85 22.00 -23.63 -6.32
C LEU A 85 23.53 -23.50 -6.36
N GLU A 86 24.24 -23.64 -5.25
CA GLU A 86 25.71 -23.63 -5.21
C GLU A 86 26.27 -24.79 -6.06
N GLY A 87 25.69 -25.99 -5.90
CA GLY A 87 26.03 -27.18 -6.68
C GLY A 87 25.47 -27.22 -8.11
N ALA A 88 24.64 -26.24 -8.50
CA ALA A 88 24.01 -26.18 -9.81
C ALA A 88 25.04 -25.99 -10.93
N ARG A 89 25.02 -26.92 -11.91
CA ARG A 89 25.77 -26.78 -13.17
C ARG A 89 25.03 -25.87 -14.16
N ASN A 90 23.70 -25.81 -14.06
CA ASN A 90 22.88 -24.95 -14.91
C ASN A 90 21.71 -24.39 -14.09
N ILE A 91 21.95 -23.24 -13.43
CA ILE A 91 20.99 -22.58 -12.54
C ILE A 91 19.63 -22.40 -13.19
N ARG A 92 19.57 -22.08 -14.48
CA ARG A 92 18.30 -21.91 -15.18
C ARG A 92 17.47 -23.20 -15.12
N ARG A 93 18.08 -24.36 -15.37
CA ARG A 93 17.40 -25.66 -15.34
C ARG A 93 17.07 -26.07 -13.91
N ASP A 94 18.03 -25.93 -13.00
CA ASP A 94 17.84 -26.25 -11.59
C ASP A 94 16.70 -25.40 -10.96
N LEU A 95 16.58 -24.11 -11.32
CA LEU A 95 15.45 -23.27 -10.90
C LEU A 95 14.10 -23.71 -11.49
N LEU A 96 14.07 -24.15 -12.75
CA LEU A 96 12.84 -24.68 -13.36
C LEU A 96 12.38 -25.95 -12.62
N ASP A 97 13.31 -26.86 -12.35
CA ASP A 97 13.05 -28.12 -11.64
C ASP A 97 12.61 -27.86 -10.19
N LEU A 98 13.26 -26.90 -9.52
CA LEU A 98 12.87 -26.46 -8.19
C LEU A 98 11.46 -25.87 -8.18
N PHE A 99 11.15 -24.92 -9.07
CA PHE A 99 9.82 -24.30 -9.12
C PHE A 99 8.72 -25.32 -9.43
N ALA A 100 9.00 -26.30 -10.31
CA ALA A 100 8.09 -27.42 -10.54
C ALA A 100 7.92 -28.27 -9.27
N THR A 101 9.00 -28.56 -8.54
CA THR A 101 8.97 -29.33 -7.29
C THR A 101 8.17 -28.62 -6.19
N LEU A 102 8.36 -27.31 -6.02
CA LEU A 102 7.60 -26.48 -5.08
C LEU A 102 6.12 -26.40 -5.45
N ASN A 103 5.79 -26.60 -6.73
CA ASN A 103 4.41 -26.65 -7.22
C ASN A 103 3.80 -28.07 -7.28
N THR A 104 4.52 -29.11 -6.88
CA THR A 104 4.05 -30.50 -6.98
C THR A 104 3.81 -31.10 -5.59
N PRO A 105 2.58 -31.53 -5.26
CA PRO A 105 2.26 -32.25 -4.03
C PRO A 105 3.20 -33.44 -3.81
N LEU A 106 3.55 -33.74 -2.56
CA LEU A 106 4.58 -34.74 -2.23
C LEU A 106 4.29 -36.13 -2.81
N ASP A 107 3.00 -36.53 -2.82
CA ASP A 107 2.49 -37.80 -3.34
C ASP A 107 2.42 -37.86 -4.88
N MET A 108 2.48 -36.71 -5.55
CA MET A 108 2.46 -36.58 -7.00
C MET A 108 3.86 -36.39 -7.60
N ARG A 109 4.91 -36.35 -6.78
CA ARG A 109 6.29 -36.19 -7.24
C ARG A 109 6.80 -37.46 -7.92
N ASP A 110 7.71 -37.26 -8.88
CA ASP A 110 8.43 -38.38 -9.51
C ASP A 110 9.16 -39.21 -8.44
N PRO A 111 8.94 -40.55 -8.36
CA PRO A 111 9.67 -41.42 -7.44
C PRO A 111 11.19 -41.35 -7.58
N TYR A 112 11.68 -41.01 -8.77
CA TYR A 112 13.09 -40.87 -9.11
C TYR A 112 13.60 -39.43 -9.05
N LEU A 113 12.82 -38.50 -8.50
CA LEU A 113 13.25 -37.12 -8.27
C LEU A 113 14.59 -37.08 -7.51
N ASP A 114 15.45 -36.13 -7.86
CA ASP A 114 16.73 -35.93 -7.16
C ASP A 114 16.51 -35.74 -5.65
N ASP A 115 17.32 -36.43 -4.84
CA ASP A 115 17.19 -36.39 -3.38
C ASP A 115 17.37 -34.98 -2.80
N LYS A 116 18.11 -34.09 -3.47
CA LYS A 116 18.21 -32.68 -3.08
C LYS A 116 16.86 -31.97 -3.23
N LEU A 117 16.13 -32.24 -4.30
CA LEU A 117 14.80 -31.66 -4.57
C LEU A 117 13.73 -32.25 -3.66
N LYS A 118 13.83 -33.54 -3.30
CA LYS A 118 12.89 -34.19 -2.36
C LYS A 118 12.83 -33.50 -1.00
N ASN A 119 13.92 -32.84 -0.58
CA ASN A 119 13.97 -32.11 0.71
C ASN A 119 13.16 -30.81 0.72
N PHE A 120 12.74 -30.29 -0.43
CA PHE A 120 11.89 -29.10 -0.47
C PHE A 120 10.43 -29.46 -0.21
N PRO A 121 9.69 -28.64 0.56
CA PRO A 121 8.27 -28.90 0.80
C PRO A 121 7.42 -28.61 -0.44
N TYR A 122 6.17 -29.03 -0.40
CA TYR A 122 5.16 -28.55 -1.35
C TYR A 122 4.66 -27.18 -0.89
N VAL A 123 4.74 -26.18 -1.75
CA VAL A 123 4.44 -24.80 -1.37
C VAL A 123 3.05 -24.34 -1.82
N ASN A 124 2.59 -24.73 -3.00
CA ASN A 124 1.76 -23.88 -3.84
C ASN A 124 0.50 -23.25 -3.21
N GLY A 125 0.04 -22.17 -3.85
CA GLY A 125 -1.09 -21.33 -3.49
C GLY A 125 -1.25 -20.20 -4.52
N GLY A 126 -0.88 -20.46 -5.78
CA GLY A 126 -0.78 -19.46 -6.86
C GLY A 126 0.65 -19.00 -7.21
N LEU A 127 1.57 -18.93 -6.24
CA LEU A 127 2.91 -18.32 -6.43
C LEU A 127 3.78 -19.01 -7.50
N PHE A 128 3.80 -20.35 -7.49
CA PHE A 128 4.59 -21.16 -8.41
C PHE A 128 3.78 -21.65 -9.62
N ASP A 129 2.56 -21.12 -9.81
CA ASP A 129 1.70 -21.49 -10.94
C ASP A 129 2.12 -20.85 -12.25
N GLY A 130 1.89 -21.58 -13.34
CA GLY A 130 2.17 -21.13 -14.69
C GLY A 130 3.65 -21.16 -15.07
N ALA A 131 3.87 -21.38 -16.36
CA ALA A 131 5.20 -21.35 -16.96
C ALA A 131 5.76 -19.92 -16.94
N ILE A 132 7.08 -19.82 -16.71
CA ILE A 132 7.82 -18.57 -16.81
C ILE A 132 9.06 -18.77 -17.69
N GLU A 133 9.47 -17.72 -18.38
CA GLU A 133 10.77 -17.67 -19.03
C GLU A 133 11.83 -17.31 -17.98
N ILE A 134 12.77 -18.22 -17.73
CA ILE A 134 13.98 -17.94 -16.92
C ILE A 134 15.16 -17.76 -17.90
N PRO A 135 15.91 -16.64 -17.84
CA PRO A 135 17.05 -16.42 -18.72
C PRO A 135 18.25 -17.26 -18.26
N ASN A 136 19.35 -17.22 -19.01
CA ASN A 136 20.59 -17.82 -18.54
C ASN A 136 21.22 -16.97 -17.43
N PHE A 137 21.92 -17.62 -16.51
CA PHE A 137 22.64 -16.97 -15.43
C PHE A 137 24.12 -16.87 -15.80
N THR A 138 24.71 -15.70 -15.62
CA THR A 138 26.16 -15.53 -15.65
C THR A 138 26.76 -15.94 -14.30
N PRO A 139 28.09 -16.19 -14.23
CA PRO A 139 28.78 -16.39 -12.95
C PRO A 139 28.54 -15.24 -11.96
N ASP A 140 28.49 -14.00 -12.45
CA ASP A 140 28.24 -12.83 -11.60
C ASP A 140 26.83 -12.83 -11.02
N ILE A 141 25.80 -13.19 -11.81
CA ILE A 141 24.42 -13.30 -11.31
C ILE A 141 24.32 -14.45 -10.30
N LYS A 142 25.03 -15.57 -10.52
CA LYS A 142 25.12 -16.67 -9.55
C LYS A 142 25.69 -16.17 -8.22
N ASN A 143 26.82 -15.48 -8.24
CA ASN A 143 27.48 -14.99 -7.04
C ASN A 143 26.62 -13.93 -6.34
N LEU A 144 25.98 -13.02 -7.09
CA LEU A 144 25.04 -12.06 -6.54
C LEU A 144 23.88 -12.75 -5.79
N LEU A 145 23.30 -13.81 -6.36
CA LEU A 145 22.21 -14.56 -5.73
C LEU A 145 22.67 -15.33 -4.48
N LEU A 146 23.83 -16.01 -4.54
CA LEU A 146 24.28 -16.88 -3.46
C LEU A 146 24.97 -16.12 -2.33
N ASP A 147 25.85 -15.19 -2.66
CA ASP A 147 26.72 -14.53 -1.69
C ASP A 147 26.06 -13.29 -1.11
N GLU A 148 25.54 -12.40 -1.97
CA GLU A 148 24.93 -11.16 -1.51
C GLU A 148 23.49 -11.38 -1.04
N ALA A 149 22.65 -11.98 -1.89
CA ALA A 149 21.22 -12.12 -1.59
C ALA A 149 20.95 -13.22 -0.55
N SER A 150 21.47 -14.44 -0.70
CA SER A 150 21.17 -15.52 0.24
C SER A 150 22.03 -15.46 1.50
N SER A 151 23.35 -15.36 1.36
CA SER A 151 24.26 -15.49 2.51
C SER A 151 24.50 -14.18 3.25
N GLY A 152 24.51 -13.08 2.52
CA GLY A 152 24.81 -11.74 3.01
C GLY A 152 23.62 -11.03 3.64
N PHE A 153 22.42 -11.60 3.56
CA PHE A 153 21.20 -10.94 3.98
C PHE A 153 20.21 -11.90 4.65
N ASN A 154 19.68 -11.50 5.82
CA ASN A 154 18.64 -12.25 6.52
C ASN A 154 17.26 -11.69 6.15
N TRP A 155 16.55 -12.40 5.27
CA TRP A 155 15.25 -11.98 4.78
C TRP A 155 14.14 -12.11 5.83
N ALA A 156 14.31 -12.94 6.87
CA ALA A 156 13.29 -13.10 7.91
C ALA A 156 13.04 -11.80 8.71
N SER A 157 13.99 -10.86 8.67
CA SER A 157 13.93 -9.59 9.42
C SER A 157 13.34 -8.42 8.62
N ILE A 158 12.87 -8.63 7.40
CA ILE A 158 12.23 -7.56 6.61
C ILE A 158 10.83 -7.28 7.13
N SER A 159 10.42 -6.01 7.05
CA SER A 159 9.02 -5.64 7.26
C SER A 159 8.24 -5.92 5.97
N PRO A 160 7.17 -6.73 5.99
CA PRO A 160 6.39 -7.03 4.79
C PRO A 160 5.76 -5.76 4.18
N THR A 161 5.34 -4.83 5.03
CA THR A 161 4.76 -3.54 4.65
C THR A 161 5.79 -2.64 3.96
N ILE A 162 7.03 -2.58 4.48
CA ILE A 162 8.09 -1.75 3.88
C ILE A 162 8.63 -2.42 2.61
N PHE A 163 8.81 -3.74 2.64
CA PHE A 163 9.30 -4.54 1.53
C PHE A 163 8.47 -4.29 0.26
N GLY A 164 7.14 -4.33 0.35
CA GLY A 164 6.27 -4.08 -0.81
C GLY A 164 6.58 -2.75 -1.51
N ALA A 165 6.65 -1.66 -0.74
CA ALA A 165 6.90 -0.32 -1.29
C ALA A 165 8.31 -0.11 -1.82
N VAL A 166 9.32 -0.64 -1.13
CA VAL A 166 10.70 -0.58 -1.61
C VAL A 166 10.84 -1.34 -2.93
N PHE A 167 10.17 -2.49 -3.05
CA PHE A 167 10.22 -3.30 -4.25
C PHE A 167 9.53 -2.64 -5.44
N GLU A 168 8.35 -2.04 -5.22
CA GLU A 168 7.63 -1.29 -6.24
C GLU A 168 8.44 -0.08 -6.73
N SER A 169 9.01 0.70 -5.81
CA SER A 169 9.78 1.89 -6.18
C SER A 169 11.10 1.58 -6.88
N THR A 170 11.73 0.44 -6.58
CA THR A 170 13.01 0.04 -7.19
C THR A 170 12.83 -0.50 -8.60
N LEU A 171 11.71 -1.18 -8.88
CA LEU A 171 11.56 -2.01 -10.08
C LEU A 171 10.52 -1.52 -11.08
N ASN A 172 9.56 -0.68 -10.68
CA ASN A 172 8.63 -0.08 -11.63
C ASN A 172 9.33 1.04 -12.44
N PRO A 173 9.37 0.97 -13.79
CA PRO A 173 10.06 1.96 -14.62
C PRO A 173 9.54 3.40 -14.47
N GLU A 174 8.24 3.58 -14.18
CA GLU A 174 7.64 4.91 -14.02
C GLU A 174 8.04 5.55 -12.69
N THR A 175 7.93 4.81 -11.59
CA THR A 175 8.37 5.26 -10.25
C THR A 175 9.88 5.49 -10.21
N ARG A 176 10.67 4.60 -10.85
CA ARG A 176 12.13 4.74 -10.97
C ARG A 176 12.55 5.99 -11.74
N ARG A 177 11.78 6.42 -12.76
CA ARG A 177 12.02 7.67 -13.51
C ARG A 177 11.68 8.94 -12.72
N MET A 178 10.73 8.86 -11.80
CA MET A 178 10.36 9.98 -10.92
C MET A 178 11.36 10.20 -9.78
N GLY A 179 12.36 9.32 -9.62
CA GLY A 179 13.52 9.53 -8.75
C GLY A 179 13.23 9.47 -7.25
N GLY A 180 12.04 9.03 -6.83
CA GLY A 180 11.65 8.97 -5.42
C GLY A 180 10.86 7.72 -5.06
N MET A 181 11.13 7.18 -3.87
CA MET A 181 10.32 6.13 -3.27
C MET A 181 8.97 6.72 -2.83
N HIS A 182 7.90 6.50 -3.58
CA HIS A 182 6.54 6.85 -3.16
C HIS A 182 5.99 5.80 -2.18
N TYR A 183 6.59 5.71 -1.00
CA TYR A 183 6.14 4.82 0.07
C TYR A 183 5.03 5.49 0.90
N THR A 184 3.93 4.77 1.12
CA THR A 184 2.95 5.12 2.16
C THR A 184 3.46 4.58 3.49
N SER A 185 3.99 5.44 4.36
CA SER A 185 4.55 5.02 5.65
C SER A 185 3.55 4.28 6.53
N THR A 186 4.01 3.33 7.33
CA THR A 186 3.21 2.64 8.35
C THR A 186 2.45 3.64 9.23
N GLU A 187 3.08 4.76 9.60
CA GLU A 187 2.42 5.84 10.33
C GLU A 187 1.22 6.42 9.56
N ASN A 188 1.38 6.69 8.27
CA ASN A 188 0.30 7.21 7.44
C ASN A 188 -0.80 6.17 7.21
N ILE A 189 -0.46 4.87 7.15
CA ILE A 189 -1.45 3.79 7.12
C ILE A 189 -2.29 3.80 8.40
N HIS A 190 -1.64 3.92 9.57
CA HIS A 190 -2.33 3.99 10.86
C HIS A 190 -3.25 5.21 10.98
N LYS A 191 -2.91 6.36 10.39
CA LYS A 191 -3.84 7.51 10.29
C LYS A 191 -5.13 7.18 9.53
N VAL A 192 -5.14 6.14 8.69
CA VAL A 192 -6.34 5.65 8.00
C VAL A 192 -7.04 4.57 8.83
N ILE A 193 -6.33 3.52 9.22
CA ILE A 193 -6.96 2.31 9.79
C ILE A 193 -7.31 2.42 11.28
N ASP A 194 -6.57 3.23 12.05
CA ASP A 194 -6.80 3.43 13.49
C ASP A 194 -8.18 4.02 13.76
N PRO A 195 -8.51 5.22 13.24
CA PRO A 195 -9.82 5.81 13.43
C PRO A 195 -10.94 5.07 12.67
N LEU A 196 -10.63 4.36 11.59
CA LEU A 196 -11.64 3.66 10.79
C LEU A 196 -12.18 2.41 11.50
N PHE A 197 -11.31 1.59 12.08
CA PHE A 197 -11.74 0.35 12.75
C PHE A 197 -10.84 -0.11 13.89
N LEU A 198 -9.53 0.12 13.85
CA LEU A 198 -8.61 -0.55 14.76
C LEU A 198 -8.73 -0.05 16.20
N ASP A 199 -8.98 1.24 16.42
CA ASP A 199 -9.20 1.81 17.75
C ASP A 199 -10.44 1.23 18.43
N ALA A 200 -11.52 1.05 17.67
CA ALA A 200 -12.75 0.46 18.18
C ALA A 200 -12.54 -1.02 18.57
N LEU A 201 -11.82 -1.78 17.75
CA LEU A 201 -11.48 -3.19 18.05
C LEU A 201 -10.55 -3.30 19.26
N ARG A 202 -9.53 -2.43 19.37
CA ARG A 202 -8.65 -2.37 20.54
C ARG A 202 -9.43 -2.06 21.81
N GLY A 203 -10.32 -1.05 21.77
CA GLY A 203 -11.16 -0.67 22.92
C GLY A 203 -12.12 -1.77 23.36
N GLU A 204 -12.70 -2.50 22.41
CA GLU A 204 -13.56 -3.66 22.69
C GLU A 204 -12.77 -4.79 23.36
N LEU A 205 -11.60 -5.14 22.82
CA LEU A 205 -10.74 -6.18 23.40
C LEU A 205 -10.31 -5.82 24.83
N GLN A 206 -9.92 -4.56 25.08
CA GLN A 206 -9.57 -4.10 26.42
C GLN A 206 -10.74 -4.23 27.40
N THR A 207 -11.95 -3.87 26.96
CA THR A 207 -13.17 -4.03 27.75
C THR A 207 -13.42 -5.51 28.09
N ILE A 208 -13.23 -6.41 27.13
CA ILE A 208 -13.35 -7.86 27.35
C ILE A 208 -12.29 -8.36 28.33
N LYS A 209 -11.04 -7.89 28.22
CA LYS A 209 -9.92 -8.27 29.11
C LYS A 209 -10.18 -7.86 30.56
N GLN A 210 -10.84 -6.71 30.79
CA GLN A 210 -11.18 -6.21 32.13
C GLN A 210 -12.39 -6.92 32.77
N SER A 211 -13.25 -7.57 31.98
CA SER A 211 -14.43 -8.28 32.50
C SER A 211 -14.10 -9.73 32.90
N ALA A 212 -14.37 -10.10 34.15
CA ALA A 212 -14.28 -11.50 34.60
C ALA A 212 -15.45 -12.38 34.10
N ARG A 213 -16.62 -11.78 33.86
CA ARG A 213 -17.83 -12.53 33.49
C ARG A 213 -17.79 -12.96 32.03
N ASN A 214 -17.99 -14.24 31.76
CA ASN A 214 -18.05 -14.84 30.42
C ASN A 214 -16.83 -14.52 29.51
N ARG A 215 -15.67 -14.18 30.11
CA ARG A 215 -14.48 -13.69 29.39
C ARG A 215 -14.08 -14.57 28.22
N LYS A 216 -13.93 -15.88 28.44
CA LYS A 216 -13.59 -16.86 27.41
C LYS A 216 -14.58 -16.86 26.24
N LYS A 217 -15.89 -16.84 26.52
CA LYS A 217 -16.93 -16.80 25.48
C LYS A 217 -16.85 -15.51 24.67
N ASN A 218 -16.64 -14.38 25.34
CA ASN A 218 -16.55 -13.08 24.68
C ASN A 218 -15.28 -12.95 23.83
N LEU A 219 -14.15 -13.50 24.29
CA LEU A 219 -12.90 -13.58 23.53
C LEU A 219 -13.07 -14.40 22.25
N LEU A 220 -13.71 -15.57 22.33
CA LEU A 220 -13.99 -16.41 21.15
C LEU A 220 -14.93 -15.70 20.16
N ALA A 221 -15.99 -15.04 20.65
CA ALA A 221 -16.90 -14.28 19.80
C ALA A 221 -16.21 -13.07 19.15
N PHE A 222 -15.31 -12.41 19.88
CA PHE A 222 -14.49 -11.33 19.33
C PHE A 222 -13.53 -11.84 18.26
N GLN A 223 -12.90 -12.99 18.46
CA GLN A 223 -12.08 -13.65 17.45
C GLN A 223 -12.88 -13.98 16.17
N ASP A 224 -14.11 -14.52 16.31
CA ASP A 224 -15.01 -14.79 15.19
C ASP A 224 -15.36 -13.49 14.44
N LYS A 225 -15.59 -12.40 15.17
CA LYS A 225 -15.81 -11.08 14.59
C LYS A 225 -14.61 -10.60 13.77
N LEU A 226 -13.38 -10.73 14.30
CA LEU A 226 -12.17 -10.36 13.57
C LEU A 226 -12.02 -11.16 12.26
N ALA A 227 -12.27 -12.47 12.31
CA ALA A 227 -12.21 -13.36 11.15
C ALA A 227 -13.29 -13.10 10.08
N ALA A 228 -14.37 -12.41 10.45
CA ALA A 228 -15.44 -12.03 9.53
C ALA A 228 -15.21 -10.69 8.80
N ILE A 229 -14.22 -9.89 9.22
CA ILE A 229 -13.93 -8.58 8.63
C ILE A 229 -13.40 -8.76 7.20
N LYS A 230 -13.94 -8.01 6.24
CA LYS A 230 -13.42 -7.90 4.88
C LYS A 230 -12.90 -6.49 4.61
N ILE A 231 -11.68 -6.40 4.10
CA ILE A 231 -11.00 -5.14 3.78
C ILE A 231 -10.71 -5.11 2.28
N PHE A 232 -11.08 -4.00 1.64
CA PHE A 232 -10.90 -3.83 0.21
C PHE A 232 -10.09 -2.55 -0.09
N ASP A 233 -9.05 -2.69 -0.90
CA ASP A 233 -8.27 -1.56 -1.43
C ASP A 233 -8.36 -1.49 -2.97
N PRO A 234 -9.15 -0.55 -3.53
CA PRO A 234 -9.35 -0.40 -4.97
C PRO A 234 -8.20 0.32 -5.70
N ALA A 235 -7.06 0.59 -5.05
CA ALA A 235 -5.85 1.10 -5.66
C ALA A 235 -4.65 0.65 -4.83
N CYS A 236 -4.48 -0.67 -4.71
CA CYS A 236 -3.68 -1.23 -3.63
C CYS A 236 -2.17 -1.11 -3.81
N GLY A 237 -1.67 -0.80 -5.02
CA GLY A 237 -0.23 -0.78 -5.31
C GLY A 237 0.43 -2.08 -4.86
N SER A 238 1.57 -1.96 -4.17
CA SER A 238 2.27 -3.06 -3.50
C SER A 238 1.55 -3.69 -2.29
N GLY A 239 0.30 -3.33 -2.00
CA GLY A 239 -0.53 -3.96 -0.99
C GLY A 239 -0.31 -3.48 0.45
N ASN A 240 0.38 -2.36 0.68
CA ASN A 240 0.80 -1.96 2.03
C ASN A 240 -0.36 -1.77 3.02
N PHE A 241 -1.47 -1.16 2.59
CA PHE A 241 -2.67 -1.03 3.42
C PHE A 241 -3.26 -2.38 3.81
N LEU A 242 -3.29 -3.33 2.87
CA LEU A 242 -3.80 -4.68 3.11
C LEU A 242 -2.89 -5.44 4.06
N THR A 243 -1.58 -5.41 3.82
CA THR A 243 -0.55 -6.05 4.62
C THR A 243 -0.54 -5.53 6.06
N GLU A 244 -0.54 -4.21 6.26
CA GLU A 244 -0.53 -3.65 7.62
C GLU A 244 -1.85 -3.88 8.35
N SER A 245 -2.98 -3.83 7.63
CA SER A 245 -4.28 -4.18 8.20
C SER A 245 -4.31 -5.66 8.63
N TYR A 246 -3.73 -6.56 7.84
CA TYR A 246 -3.61 -7.98 8.17
C TYR A 246 -2.76 -8.19 9.44
N LEU A 247 -1.57 -7.60 9.47
CA LEU A 247 -0.67 -7.64 10.63
C LEU A 247 -1.37 -7.10 11.89
N SER A 248 -2.06 -5.97 11.77
CA SER A 248 -2.81 -5.35 12.88
C SER A 248 -3.94 -6.23 13.41
N LEU A 249 -4.73 -6.85 12.54
CA LEU A 249 -5.81 -7.76 12.95
C LEU A 249 -5.26 -9.07 13.54
N ARG A 250 -4.17 -9.63 12.97
CA ARG A 250 -3.52 -10.83 13.50
C ARG A 250 -2.89 -10.60 14.86
N ARG A 251 -2.27 -9.44 15.10
CA ARG A 251 -1.77 -9.07 16.44
C ARG A 251 -2.89 -8.99 17.47
N LEU A 252 -4.07 -8.46 17.10
CA LEU A 252 -5.24 -8.49 17.98
C LEU A 252 -5.73 -9.92 18.25
N GLU A 253 -5.73 -10.79 17.26
CA GLU A 253 -6.06 -12.21 17.47
C GLU A 253 -5.00 -12.92 18.33
N ASN A 254 -3.72 -12.65 18.13
CA ASN A 254 -2.64 -13.19 18.97
C ASN A 254 -2.79 -12.73 20.43
N ASP A 255 -3.20 -11.49 20.66
CA ASP A 255 -3.58 -10.99 21.98
C ASP A 255 -4.76 -11.76 22.59
N VAL A 256 -5.75 -12.15 21.78
CA VAL A 256 -6.86 -13.01 22.22
C VAL A 256 -6.35 -14.41 22.56
N LEU A 257 -5.52 -15.01 21.70
CA LEU A 257 -4.94 -16.33 21.90
C LEU A 257 -4.06 -16.38 23.14
N LYS A 258 -3.28 -15.33 23.42
CA LYS A 258 -2.48 -15.21 24.63
C LYS A 258 -3.33 -15.28 25.90
N GLU A 259 -4.50 -14.63 25.91
CA GLU A 259 -5.44 -14.70 27.04
C GLU A 259 -6.14 -16.06 27.17
N LEU A 260 -6.31 -16.79 26.06
CA LEU A 260 -6.97 -18.09 26.04
C LEU A 260 -6.02 -19.24 26.39
N PHE A 261 -4.75 -19.17 25.96
CA PHE A 261 -3.81 -20.29 25.95
C PHE A 261 -2.47 -20.00 26.64
N GLY A 262 -2.05 -18.73 26.79
CA GLY A 262 -0.70 -18.36 27.24
C GLY A 262 -0.31 -18.71 28.67
N SER A 263 -1.15 -19.44 29.42
CA SER A 263 -0.88 -19.89 30.79
C SER A 263 -1.09 -21.40 31.01
N GLN A 264 -1.47 -22.15 29.96
CA GLN A 264 -1.77 -23.58 30.07
C GLN A 264 -1.19 -24.34 28.89
N ILE A 265 -0.29 -25.29 29.16
CA ILE A 265 0.11 -26.32 28.19
C ILE A 265 -1.11 -27.22 27.99
N GLN A 266 -1.76 -27.16 26.82
CA GLN A 266 -2.87 -28.05 26.50
C GLN A 266 -2.33 -29.44 26.13
N LEU A 267 -2.69 -30.46 26.93
CA LEU A 267 -2.53 -31.86 26.55
C LEU A 267 -3.72 -32.30 25.67
N GLY A 268 -3.48 -32.61 24.39
CA GLY A 268 -4.48 -33.13 23.45
C GLY A 268 -4.11 -32.89 21.98
N GLU A 269 -4.95 -33.34 21.05
CA GLU A 269 -4.84 -32.95 19.63
C GLU A 269 -5.05 -31.44 19.51
N PHE A 270 -4.00 -30.74 19.05
CA PHE A 270 -4.01 -29.29 18.91
C PHE A 270 -4.59 -28.90 17.56
N VAL A 271 -5.77 -28.28 17.57
CA VAL A 271 -6.38 -27.72 16.36
C VAL A 271 -5.84 -26.30 16.18
N ASN A 272 -5.37 -25.96 14.98
CA ASN A 272 -4.89 -24.62 14.65
C ASN A 272 -5.91 -23.54 15.09
N PRO A 273 -5.56 -22.66 16.05
CA PRO A 273 -6.52 -21.74 16.66
C PRO A 273 -6.68 -20.44 15.86
N ILE A 274 -5.88 -20.24 14.81
CA ILE A 274 -5.91 -19.04 13.95
C ILE A 274 -7.17 -19.07 13.09
N LYS A 275 -7.94 -17.98 13.11
CA LYS A 275 -9.14 -17.82 12.27
C LYS A 275 -8.97 -16.74 11.20
N ILE A 276 -8.14 -15.73 11.45
CA ILE A 276 -7.89 -14.67 10.47
C ILE A 276 -6.98 -15.19 9.38
N SER A 277 -7.33 -14.90 8.12
CA SER A 277 -6.57 -15.30 6.94
C SER A 277 -6.43 -14.16 5.95
N ILE A 278 -5.42 -14.23 5.08
CA ILE A 278 -5.26 -13.26 3.98
C ILE A 278 -6.44 -13.28 3.00
N GLY A 279 -7.29 -14.31 3.04
CA GLY A 279 -8.56 -14.40 2.29
C GLY A 279 -9.59 -13.31 2.61
N GLN A 280 -9.38 -12.53 3.66
CA GLN A 280 -10.20 -11.39 4.07
C GLN A 280 -9.83 -10.07 3.36
N PHE A 281 -8.71 -10.04 2.64
CA PHE A 281 -8.10 -8.83 2.09
C PHE A 281 -8.18 -8.86 0.57
N TYR A 282 -8.73 -7.80 -0.01
CA TYR A 282 -9.03 -7.68 -1.44
C TYR A 282 -8.35 -6.44 -1.99
N GLY A 283 -7.84 -6.53 -3.22
CA GLY A 283 -7.14 -5.44 -3.88
C GLY A 283 -7.45 -5.37 -5.37
N ILE A 284 -7.44 -4.15 -5.93
CA ILE A 284 -7.33 -3.95 -7.38
C ILE A 284 -6.12 -3.07 -7.64
N GLU A 285 -5.30 -3.48 -8.59
CA GLU A 285 -4.13 -2.74 -9.06
C GLU A 285 -4.00 -2.92 -10.58
N ILE A 286 -3.65 -1.85 -11.30
CA ILE A 286 -3.54 -1.88 -12.76
C ILE A 286 -2.20 -2.45 -13.22
N ASN A 287 -1.17 -2.36 -12.38
CA ASN A 287 0.17 -2.84 -12.63
C ASN A 287 0.35 -4.29 -12.17
N ASP A 288 0.60 -5.20 -13.12
CA ASP A 288 0.79 -6.64 -12.89
C ASP A 288 1.92 -6.96 -11.89
N PHE A 289 2.99 -6.17 -11.92
CA PHE A 289 4.11 -6.32 -11.00
C PHE A 289 3.71 -5.97 -9.57
N ALA A 290 3.06 -4.82 -9.37
CA ALA A 290 2.59 -4.39 -8.05
C ALA A 290 1.59 -5.40 -7.46
N VAL A 291 0.72 -6.02 -8.29
CA VAL A 291 -0.14 -7.14 -7.89
C VAL A 291 0.68 -8.31 -7.33
N ALA A 292 1.72 -8.74 -8.04
CA ALA A 292 2.56 -9.86 -7.60
C ALA A 292 3.34 -9.54 -6.31
N VAL A 293 3.78 -8.28 -6.16
CA VAL A 293 4.43 -7.79 -4.94
C VAL A 293 3.45 -7.78 -3.76
N ALA A 294 2.22 -7.30 -3.95
CA ALA A 294 1.19 -7.28 -2.93
C ALA A 294 0.84 -8.68 -2.41
N GLN A 295 0.69 -9.64 -3.31
CA GLN A 295 0.46 -11.05 -2.96
C GLN A 295 1.63 -11.61 -2.13
N THR A 296 2.86 -11.30 -2.53
CA THR A 296 4.06 -11.77 -1.84
C THR A 296 4.20 -11.14 -0.45
N ALA A 297 3.94 -9.83 -0.32
CA ALA A 297 3.96 -9.15 0.96
C ALA A 297 2.93 -9.74 1.94
N LEU A 298 1.72 -10.07 1.47
CA LEU A 298 0.69 -10.73 2.28
C LEU A 298 1.11 -12.14 2.74
N TRP A 299 1.72 -12.95 1.86
CA TRP A 299 2.23 -14.27 2.26
C TRP A 299 3.35 -14.17 3.30
N ILE A 300 4.29 -13.24 3.10
CA ILE A 300 5.37 -12.98 4.07
C ILE A 300 4.78 -12.52 5.41
N ALA A 301 3.76 -11.66 5.40
CA ALA A 301 3.07 -11.25 6.62
C ALA A 301 2.35 -12.41 7.32
N GLU A 302 1.67 -13.29 6.57
CA GLU A 302 1.02 -14.49 7.12
C GLU A 302 2.02 -15.43 7.78
N LEU A 303 3.18 -15.60 7.14
CA LEU A 303 4.32 -16.34 7.68
C LEU A 303 4.80 -15.81 9.03
N GLN A 304 5.07 -14.50 9.09
CA GLN A 304 5.53 -13.86 10.33
C GLN A 304 4.49 -14.01 11.45
N MET A 305 3.20 -13.84 11.14
CA MET A 305 2.15 -13.95 12.16
C MET A 305 1.93 -15.38 12.64
N ILE A 306 2.16 -16.39 11.80
CA ILE A 306 2.13 -17.80 12.22
C ILE A 306 3.28 -18.08 13.18
N GLN A 307 4.49 -17.63 12.87
CA GLN A 307 5.65 -17.78 13.76
C GLN A 307 5.42 -17.09 15.11
N GLU A 308 4.95 -15.84 15.11
CA GLU A 308 4.58 -15.14 16.35
C GLU A 308 3.51 -15.90 17.15
N THR A 309 2.56 -16.57 16.46
CA THR A 309 1.53 -17.37 17.13
C THR A 309 2.12 -18.60 17.79
N GLN A 310 3.00 -19.34 17.09
CA GLN A 310 3.68 -20.53 17.61
C GLN A 310 4.41 -20.22 18.92
N GLU A 311 5.09 -19.07 18.99
CA GLU A 311 5.76 -18.59 20.20
C GLU A 311 4.79 -18.35 21.37
N ILE A 312 3.56 -17.89 21.09
CA ILE A 312 2.53 -17.61 22.10
C ILE A 312 1.87 -18.89 22.62
N ILE A 313 1.59 -19.84 21.75
CA ILE A 313 0.89 -21.09 22.09
C ILE A 313 1.84 -22.22 22.47
N HIS A 314 3.15 -22.07 22.24
CA HIS A 314 4.19 -23.08 22.44
C HIS A 314 3.92 -24.41 21.72
N HIS A 315 3.34 -24.32 20.51
CA HIS A 315 3.05 -25.46 19.64
C HIS A 315 3.45 -25.14 18.20
N ASP A 316 3.98 -26.14 17.51
CA ASP A 316 4.28 -26.05 16.08
C ASP A 316 2.97 -26.02 15.29
N LEU A 317 2.94 -25.14 14.29
CA LEU A 317 1.84 -24.98 13.34
C LEU A 317 2.35 -25.25 11.93
N ASP A 318 1.67 -26.13 11.21
CA ASP A 318 1.97 -26.35 9.80
C ASP A 318 1.65 -25.11 8.97
N PHE A 319 2.67 -24.60 8.28
CA PHE A 319 2.54 -23.44 7.41
C PHE A 319 2.13 -23.81 5.98
N LEU A 320 2.68 -24.90 5.46
CA LEU A 320 2.52 -25.30 4.07
C LEU A 320 1.48 -26.43 3.93
N PRO A 321 0.77 -26.48 2.80
CA PRO A 321 0.87 -25.59 1.63
C PRO A 321 0.18 -24.24 1.82
N LEU A 322 0.60 -23.25 1.02
CA LEU A 322 -0.09 -21.96 0.94
C LEU A 322 -1.54 -22.17 0.49
N LYS A 323 -2.47 -21.41 1.06
CA LYS A 323 -3.83 -21.38 0.52
C LYS A 323 -3.86 -20.38 -0.63
N SER A 324 -4.47 -20.77 -1.75
CA SER A 324 -4.67 -19.86 -2.88
C SER A 324 -5.80 -18.90 -2.57
N TYR A 325 -5.48 -17.60 -2.55
CA TYR A 325 -6.46 -16.53 -2.42
C TYR A 325 -6.29 -15.57 -3.61
N ALA A 326 -7.18 -15.69 -4.59
CA ALA A 326 -7.20 -14.82 -5.76
C ALA A 326 -7.96 -13.51 -5.47
N ASN A 327 -7.50 -12.76 -4.47
CA ASN A 327 -8.19 -11.56 -4.00
C ASN A 327 -7.54 -10.24 -4.44
N ILE A 328 -6.29 -10.28 -4.92
CA ILE A 328 -5.62 -9.13 -5.53
C ILE A 328 -5.75 -9.27 -7.05
N HIS A 329 -6.44 -8.33 -7.68
CA HIS A 329 -6.81 -8.40 -9.09
C HIS A 329 -6.06 -7.37 -9.92
N GLU A 330 -5.44 -7.84 -11.00
CA GLU A 330 -4.87 -6.98 -12.05
C GLU A 330 -5.99 -6.39 -12.91
N ALA A 331 -6.37 -5.14 -12.68
CA ALA A 331 -7.38 -4.44 -13.47
C ALA A 331 -7.37 -2.92 -13.26
N ASN A 332 -8.01 -2.18 -14.17
CA ASN A 332 -8.35 -0.78 -13.92
C ASN A 332 -9.55 -0.69 -12.96
N ALA A 333 -9.30 -0.26 -11.71
CA ALA A 333 -10.32 -0.16 -10.68
C ALA A 333 -11.51 0.75 -11.03
N LEU A 334 -11.34 1.75 -11.90
CA LEU A 334 -12.43 2.64 -12.32
C LEU A 334 -13.36 1.98 -13.36
N GLN A 335 -12.88 0.98 -14.09
CA GLN A 335 -13.65 0.23 -15.08
C GLN A 335 -14.20 -1.10 -14.54
N THR A 336 -13.59 -1.63 -13.49
CA THR A 336 -14.00 -2.90 -12.86
C THR A 336 -15.24 -2.74 -11.98
N ASP A 337 -16.14 -3.72 -12.02
CA ASP A 337 -17.26 -3.81 -11.07
C ASP A 337 -16.77 -4.32 -9.71
N TRP A 338 -16.70 -3.43 -8.71
CA TRP A 338 -16.21 -3.75 -7.36
C TRP A 338 -17.04 -4.83 -6.67
N GLN A 339 -18.33 -4.96 -7.01
CA GLN A 339 -19.21 -5.96 -6.39
C GLN A 339 -18.79 -7.39 -6.73
N LYS A 340 -18.15 -7.60 -7.90
CA LYS A 340 -17.61 -8.90 -8.32
C LYS A 340 -16.30 -9.26 -7.63
N ILE A 341 -15.57 -8.26 -7.14
CA ILE A 341 -14.25 -8.42 -6.55
C ILE A 341 -14.38 -8.66 -5.04
N CYS A 342 -14.99 -7.72 -4.33
CA CYS A 342 -15.24 -7.85 -2.90
C CYS A 342 -16.73 -7.61 -2.63
N PRO A 343 -17.55 -8.67 -2.56
CA PRO A 343 -18.95 -8.52 -2.23
C PRO A 343 -19.09 -8.16 -0.74
N GLN A 344 -19.61 -6.96 -0.49
CA GLN A 344 -19.89 -6.42 0.85
C GLN A 344 -18.64 -6.32 1.76
N PRO A 345 -17.66 -5.46 1.43
CA PRO A 345 -16.56 -5.18 2.35
C PRO A 345 -17.09 -4.49 3.61
N ASN A 346 -16.46 -4.74 4.74
CA ASN A 346 -16.68 -3.93 5.94
C ASN A 346 -15.98 -2.58 5.80
N PHE A 347 -14.77 -2.59 5.23
CA PHE A 347 -13.92 -1.42 5.10
C PHE A 347 -13.35 -1.29 3.69
N ILE A 348 -13.39 -0.08 3.15
CA ILE A 348 -12.67 0.28 1.92
C ILE A 348 -11.58 1.29 2.29
N ILE A 349 -10.33 0.97 1.99
CA ILE A 349 -9.17 1.80 2.34
C ILE A 349 -8.30 2.03 1.12
N GLY A 350 -7.38 2.98 1.18
CA GLY A 350 -6.34 3.10 0.15
C GLY A 350 -5.80 4.51 -0.01
N ASN A 351 -4.79 4.61 -0.88
CA ASN A 351 -4.19 5.86 -1.33
C ASN A 351 -4.23 5.91 -2.86
N PRO A 352 -5.38 6.26 -3.47
CA PRO A 352 -5.50 6.26 -4.92
C PRO A 352 -4.63 7.35 -5.57
N PRO A 353 -4.29 7.22 -6.87
CA PRO A 353 -3.30 8.08 -7.53
C PRO A 353 -3.73 9.55 -7.60
N PHE A 354 -2.75 10.45 -7.40
CA PHE A 354 -2.93 11.90 -7.49
C PHE A 354 -2.49 12.39 -8.88
N VAL A 355 -3.43 12.85 -9.69
CA VAL A 355 -3.11 13.37 -11.03
C VAL A 355 -3.85 14.69 -11.22
N GLY A 356 -3.05 15.76 -11.20
CA GLY A 356 -3.51 17.12 -11.47
C GLY A 356 -3.67 17.42 -12.97
N LYS A 357 -4.13 18.64 -13.27
CA LYS A 357 -4.53 19.08 -14.62
C LYS A 357 -3.48 18.88 -15.72
N ILE A 358 -2.19 19.01 -15.41
CA ILE A 358 -1.11 18.91 -16.41
C ILE A 358 -0.97 17.49 -16.97
N ALA A 359 -1.08 16.47 -16.11
CA ALA A 359 -0.95 15.06 -16.48
C ALA A 359 -2.30 14.37 -16.74
N MET A 360 -3.41 15.09 -16.54
CA MET A 360 -4.78 14.60 -16.76
C MET A 360 -5.09 14.03 -18.17
N PRO A 361 -4.51 14.50 -19.29
CA PRO A 361 -4.86 14.00 -20.61
C PRO A 361 -4.74 12.46 -20.77
N ALA A 362 -3.84 11.81 -20.03
CA ALA A 362 -3.70 10.35 -20.05
C ALA A 362 -4.88 9.60 -19.38
N HIS A 363 -5.65 10.29 -18.53
CA HIS A 363 -6.72 9.71 -17.70
C HIS A 363 -8.12 10.29 -18.01
N GLU A 364 -8.21 11.18 -19.00
CA GLU A 364 -9.43 11.92 -19.33
C GLU A 364 -10.62 11.00 -19.64
N SER A 365 -10.37 9.86 -20.30
CA SER A 365 -11.43 8.91 -20.64
C SER A 365 -12.08 8.26 -19.42
N ASP A 366 -11.31 8.00 -18.36
CA ASP A 366 -11.84 7.44 -17.11
C ASP A 366 -12.60 8.52 -16.33
N MET A 367 -12.06 9.74 -16.25
CA MET A 367 -12.75 10.89 -15.63
C MET A 367 -14.11 11.15 -16.29
N ALA A 368 -14.15 11.19 -17.63
CA ALA A 368 -15.38 11.45 -18.38
C ALA A 368 -16.44 10.37 -18.15
N LYS A 369 -16.04 9.09 -18.04
CA LYS A 369 -16.97 7.99 -17.74
C LYS A 369 -17.48 8.06 -16.30
N ILE A 370 -16.58 8.27 -15.33
CA ILE A 370 -16.92 8.28 -13.91
C ILE A 370 -17.82 9.48 -13.57
N PHE A 371 -17.52 10.66 -14.09
CA PHE A 371 -18.24 11.91 -13.83
C PHE A 371 -19.25 12.28 -14.93
N ALA A 372 -19.70 11.32 -15.72
CA ALA A 372 -20.71 11.55 -16.75
C ALA A 372 -21.95 12.27 -16.16
N GLY A 373 -22.29 13.43 -16.73
CA GLY A 373 -23.41 14.26 -16.29
C GLY A 373 -23.14 15.23 -15.14
N ILE A 374 -21.91 15.30 -14.62
CA ILE A 374 -21.53 16.23 -13.53
C ILE A 374 -20.81 17.44 -14.12
N SER A 375 -21.40 18.63 -14.05
CA SER A 375 -20.74 19.85 -14.54
C SER A 375 -19.51 20.21 -13.69
N GLY A 376 -18.45 20.74 -14.32
CA GLY A 376 -17.25 21.22 -13.62
C GLY A 376 -16.24 20.15 -13.22
N TYR A 377 -16.45 18.88 -13.59
CA TYR A 377 -15.56 17.76 -13.23
C TYR A 377 -14.12 17.90 -13.75
N GLY A 378 -13.89 18.69 -14.81
CA GLY A 378 -12.54 18.95 -15.34
C GLY A 378 -11.61 19.71 -14.39
N ASN A 379 -12.13 20.19 -13.25
CA ASN A 379 -11.36 20.79 -12.17
C ASN A 379 -11.00 19.80 -11.04
N LEU A 380 -11.45 18.55 -11.14
CA LEU A 380 -11.18 17.52 -10.14
C LEU A 380 -9.82 16.87 -10.41
N ASP A 381 -9.11 16.58 -9.33
CA ASP A 381 -7.99 15.65 -9.31
C ASP A 381 -8.50 14.23 -9.59
N TYR A 382 -7.68 13.41 -10.24
CA TYR A 382 -8.02 12.03 -10.60
C TYR A 382 -8.42 11.16 -9.41
N VAL A 383 -7.86 11.42 -8.22
CA VAL A 383 -8.24 10.74 -6.97
C VAL A 383 -9.75 10.85 -6.66
N ALA A 384 -10.42 11.91 -7.13
CA ALA A 384 -11.86 12.12 -6.93
C ALA A 384 -12.72 10.98 -7.54
N CYS A 385 -12.21 10.28 -8.56
CA CYS A 385 -12.89 9.13 -9.15
C CYS A 385 -13.19 8.04 -8.13
N TRP A 386 -12.25 7.76 -7.21
CA TRP A 386 -12.42 6.74 -6.17
C TRP A 386 -13.44 7.15 -5.12
N PHE A 387 -13.50 8.43 -4.76
CA PHE A 387 -14.54 8.96 -3.86
C PHE A 387 -15.93 8.78 -4.46
N LYS A 388 -16.11 9.16 -5.72
CA LYS A 388 -17.40 8.99 -6.40
C LYS A 388 -17.78 7.50 -6.50
N LYS A 389 -16.84 6.65 -6.93
CA LYS A 389 -17.09 5.22 -7.10
C LYS A 389 -17.39 4.52 -5.78
N ALA A 390 -16.67 4.86 -4.72
CA ALA A 390 -16.96 4.36 -3.37
C ALA A 390 -18.33 4.83 -2.88
N ALA A 391 -18.68 6.11 -3.07
CA ALA A 391 -20.00 6.63 -2.70
C ALA A 391 -21.14 5.90 -3.41
N ASP A 392 -20.96 5.56 -4.69
CA ASP A 392 -21.93 4.76 -5.44
C ASP A 392 -22.03 3.33 -4.91
N PHE A 393 -20.89 2.72 -4.60
CA PHE A 393 -20.78 1.34 -4.13
C PHE A 393 -21.31 1.11 -2.70
N ILE A 394 -21.10 2.06 -1.78
CA ILE A 394 -21.50 1.92 -0.37
C ILE A 394 -22.92 2.42 -0.07
N HIS A 395 -23.63 2.92 -1.08
CA HIS A 395 -24.97 3.47 -0.89
C HIS A 395 -25.93 2.43 -0.32
N GLY A 396 -26.53 2.71 0.84
CA GLY A 396 -27.41 1.81 1.57
C GLY A 396 -26.70 0.66 2.29
N THR A 397 -25.37 0.63 2.34
CA THR A 397 -24.60 -0.42 3.03
C THR A 397 -24.08 0.06 4.40
N LYS A 398 -23.50 -0.87 5.16
CA LYS A 398 -22.78 -0.59 6.42
C LYS A 398 -21.26 -0.55 6.23
N THR A 399 -20.80 -0.35 4.99
CA THR A 399 -19.39 -0.23 4.67
C THR A 399 -18.87 1.16 5.05
N ALA A 400 -17.73 1.22 5.72
CA ALA A 400 -17.02 2.47 5.98
C ALA A 400 -15.80 2.58 5.05
N CYS A 401 -15.48 3.79 4.61
CA CYS A 401 -14.38 4.08 3.71
C CYS A 401 -13.40 5.05 4.35
N ALA A 402 -12.12 4.94 4.00
CA ALA A 402 -11.16 6.02 4.26
C ALA A 402 -10.11 6.08 3.15
N PHE A 403 -9.95 7.25 2.53
CA PHE A 403 -8.97 7.46 1.48
C PHE A 403 -8.01 8.60 1.81
N VAL A 404 -6.75 8.40 1.44
CA VAL A 404 -5.77 9.48 1.29
C VAL A 404 -6.06 10.23 -0.01
N ALA A 405 -5.97 11.56 0.01
CA ALA A 405 -6.14 12.39 -1.19
C ALA A 405 -5.31 13.66 -1.11
N THR A 406 -5.10 14.31 -2.26
CA THR A 406 -4.60 15.69 -2.28
C THR A 406 -5.60 16.60 -1.55
N ASN A 407 -5.11 17.53 -0.74
CA ASN A 407 -5.99 18.45 -0.01
C ASN A 407 -6.86 19.33 -0.93
N SER A 408 -6.50 19.42 -2.22
CA SER A 408 -7.24 20.14 -3.25
C SER A 408 -8.69 19.65 -3.42
N ILE A 409 -9.00 18.39 -3.14
CA ILE A 409 -10.37 17.87 -3.26
C ILE A 409 -11.36 18.53 -2.29
N ALA A 410 -10.85 19.19 -1.25
CA ALA A 410 -11.62 19.91 -0.25
C ALA A 410 -11.38 21.44 -0.31
N GLN A 411 -10.82 21.94 -1.41
CA GLN A 411 -10.46 23.36 -1.57
C GLN A 411 -10.91 23.92 -2.92
N GLY A 412 -11.31 25.20 -2.93
CA GLY A 412 -11.56 25.97 -4.15
C GLY A 412 -12.59 25.33 -5.10
N ILE A 413 -12.26 25.34 -6.40
CA ILE A 413 -13.18 24.98 -7.49
C ILE A 413 -13.46 23.47 -7.63
N ALA A 414 -12.67 22.62 -6.96
CA ALA A 414 -12.90 21.19 -6.91
C ALA A 414 -14.08 20.81 -5.98
N VAL A 415 -14.41 21.67 -5.01
CA VAL A 415 -15.41 21.34 -3.98
C VAL A 415 -16.81 21.16 -4.56
N PRO A 416 -17.36 22.11 -5.34
CA PRO A 416 -18.73 22.00 -5.85
C PRO A 416 -19.02 20.73 -6.66
N PRO A 417 -18.24 20.36 -7.70
CA PRO A 417 -18.56 19.20 -8.52
C PRO A 417 -18.50 17.87 -7.76
N LEU A 418 -17.54 17.70 -6.84
CA LEU A 418 -17.40 16.46 -6.08
C LEU A 418 -18.41 16.38 -4.92
N TRP A 419 -18.42 17.36 -4.04
CA TRP A 419 -19.14 17.23 -2.76
C TRP A 419 -20.65 17.36 -2.89
N THR A 420 -21.13 18.10 -3.90
CA THR A 420 -22.57 18.10 -4.23
C THR A 420 -23.02 16.68 -4.56
N TYR A 421 -22.22 15.92 -5.32
CA TYR A 421 -22.51 14.53 -5.63
C TYR A 421 -22.44 13.64 -4.39
N LEU A 422 -21.34 13.71 -3.63
CA LEU A 422 -21.13 12.86 -2.45
C LEU A 422 -22.27 13.05 -1.43
N PHE A 423 -22.58 14.29 -1.06
CA PHE A 423 -23.69 14.58 -0.14
C PHE A 423 -25.05 14.20 -0.74
N GLY A 424 -25.26 14.39 -2.04
CA GLY A 424 -26.46 13.94 -2.74
C GLY A 424 -26.66 12.41 -2.72
N ARG A 425 -25.58 11.64 -2.60
CA ARG A 425 -25.62 10.17 -2.40
C ARG A 425 -25.73 9.76 -0.92
N GLY A 426 -25.84 10.71 -0.01
CA GLY A 426 -25.95 10.49 1.43
C GLY A 426 -24.62 10.18 2.11
N VAL A 427 -23.49 10.54 1.50
CA VAL A 427 -22.18 10.38 2.14
C VAL A 427 -22.08 11.29 3.37
N VAL A 428 -21.60 10.71 4.46
CA VAL A 428 -21.28 11.40 5.71
C VAL A 428 -19.80 11.22 6.01
N VAL A 429 -19.09 12.31 6.26
CA VAL A 429 -17.70 12.26 6.74
C VAL A 429 -17.72 12.03 8.25
N ASN A 430 -17.07 10.97 8.68
CA ASN A 430 -17.01 10.52 10.07
C ASN A 430 -15.69 10.89 10.73
N PHE A 431 -14.59 10.93 10.00
CA PHE A 431 -13.36 11.51 10.52
C PHE A 431 -12.52 12.12 9.40
N VAL A 432 -11.58 12.99 9.77
CA VAL A 432 -10.63 13.55 8.82
C VAL A 432 -9.29 13.85 9.47
N HIS A 433 -8.19 13.50 8.80
CA HIS A 433 -6.91 14.17 9.01
C HIS A 433 -6.83 15.36 8.08
N GLN A 434 -6.85 16.56 8.67
CA GLN A 434 -6.67 17.82 7.95
C GLN A 434 -5.27 17.89 7.34
N THR A 435 -5.07 18.88 6.46
CA THR A 435 -3.86 19.03 5.66
C THR A 435 -2.59 18.77 6.46
N PHE A 436 -1.82 17.77 6.04
CA PHE A 436 -0.49 17.48 6.53
C PHE A 436 0.46 17.24 5.36
N LYS A 437 1.75 17.44 5.61
CA LYS A 437 2.78 17.23 4.61
C LYS A 437 3.00 15.74 4.42
N TRP A 438 2.80 15.23 3.20
CA TRP A 438 3.08 13.83 2.90
C TRP A 438 4.57 13.64 2.71
N THR A 439 5.25 13.23 3.78
CA THR A 439 6.65 12.83 3.73
C THR A 439 6.72 11.38 3.29
N SER A 440 7.05 11.13 2.01
CA SER A 440 7.78 9.92 1.67
C SER A 440 9.23 10.12 2.10
N GLU A 441 9.87 9.11 2.68
CA GLU A 441 11.27 9.19 3.17
C GLU A 441 12.32 9.33 2.06
N SER A 442 11.90 9.75 0.85
CA SER A 442 12.75 10.04 -0.29
C SER A 442 13.29 11.47 -0.25
N THR A 443 14.56 11.66 -0.59
CA THR A 443 15.28 12.94 -0.51
C THR A 443 14.89 14.00 -1.54
N ASP A 444 14.15 13.67 -2.61
CA ASP A 444 14.16 14.50 -3.84
C ASP A 444 12.81 14.91 -4.46
N ILE A 445 11.68 14.84 -3.75
CA ILE A 445 10.38 15.29 -4.32
C ILE A 445 9.71 16.35 -3.44
N ALA A 446 9.19 17.39 -4.11
CA ALA A 446 8.34 18.42 -3.53
C ALA A 446 7.19 17.81 -2.74
N ALA A 447 7.08 18.17 -1.46
CA ALA A 447 6.08 17.60 -0.59
C ALA A 447 4.66 17.97 -1.03
N VAL A 448 3.87 16.95 -1.34
CA VAL A 448 2.43 17.09 -1.57
C VAL A 448 1.73 17.22 -0.23
N HIS A 449 0.72 18.09 -0.16
CA HIS A 449 -0.14 18.21 1.01
C HIS A 449 -1.34 17.28 0.85
N CYS A 450 -1.51 16.38 1.81
CA CYS A 450 -2.55 15.37 1.78
C CYS A 450 -3.58 15.58 2.88
N VAL A 451 -4.75 14.99 2.69
CA VAL A 451 -5.79 14.79 3.69
C VAL A 451 -6.16 13.32 3.73
N ILE A 452 -6.70 12.85 4.85
CA ILE A 452 -7.33 11.53 4.96
C ILE A 452 -8.78 11.75 5.30
N ILE A 453 -9.69 11.24 4.50
CA ILE A 453 -11.13 11.43 4.70
C ILE A 453 -11.77 10.08 4.95
N GLY A 454 -12.27 9.88 6.18
CA GLY A 454 -13.07 8.74 6.57
C GLY A 454 -14.56 9.03 6.41
N PHE A 455 -15.27 8.27 5.58
CA PHE A 455 -16.66 8.52 5.23
C PHE A 455 -17.47 7.23 5.10
N ALA A 456 -18.79 7.33 5.21
CA ALA A 456 -19.72 6.21 5.03
C ALA A 456 -21.10 6.71 4.60
N ASN A 457 -22.07 5.80 4.42
CA ASN A 457 -23.49 6.15 4.26
C ASN A 457 -24.27 6.13 5.59
N PHE A 458 -23.55 6.21 6.71
CA PHE A 458 -24.10 6.28 8.07
C PHE A 458 -23.20 7.15 8.96
N HIS A 459 -23.78 7.67 10.04
CA HIS A 459 -23.07 8.45 11.05
C HIS A 459 -22.34 7.52 12.03
N ALA A 460 -21.06 7.77 12.24
CA ALA A 460 -20.34 7.18 13.37
C ALA A 460 -20.86 7.77 14.70
N PRO A 461 -20.72 7.05 15.83
CA PRO A 461 -21.13 7.55 17.15
C PRO A 461 -20.47 8.87 17.54
N THR A 462 -19.22 9.06 17.10
CA THR A 462 -18.42 10.27 17.32
C THR A 462 -17.70 10.61 16.03
N LYS A 463 -17.73 11.89 15.63
CA LYS A 463 -16.93 12.38 14.51
C LYS A 463 -15.67 13.06 15.00
N ARG A 464 -14.56 12.91 14.27
CA ARG A 464 -13.24 13.44 14.69
C ARG A 464 -12.51 14.22 13.62
N ILE A 465 -11.93 15.35 14.01
CA ILE A 465 -10.94 16.08 13.22
C ILE A 465 -9.57 15.92 13.87
N PHE A 466 -8.62 15.41 13.09
CA PHE A 466 -7.21 15.31 13.43
C PHE A 466 -6.44 16.43 12.71
N ASN A 467 -5.62 17.16 13.44
CA ASN A 467 -4.60 18.07 12.88
C ASN A 467 -3.25 17.76 13.53
N GLU A 468 -2.16 18.41 13.08
CA GLU A 468 -0.81 18.11 13.58
C GLU A 468 -0.64 18.28 15.10
N GLN A 469 -1.53 19.04 15.77
CA GLN A 469 -1.39 19.41 17.18
C GLN A 469 -2.44 18.77 18.09
N SER A 470 -3.55 18.25 17.55
CA SER A 470 -4.72 17.88 18.34
C SER A 470 -5.69 16.96 17.61
N VAL A 471 -6.48 16.25 18.40
CA VAL A 471 -7.68 15.51 17.98
C VAL A 471 -8.87 16.14 18.67
N ARG A 472 -9.94 16.40 17.92
CA ARG A 472 -11.17 17.00 18.46
C ARG A 472 -12.39 16.23 17.99
N ASP A 473 -13.29 15.92 18.93
CA ASP A 473 -14.63 15.44 18.64
C ASP A 473 -15.49 16.62 18.15
N VAL A 474 -16.27 16.40 17.10
CA VAL A 474 -17.02 17.45 16.37
C VAL A 474 -18.43 17.01 16.03
N GLU A 475 -19.33 17.96 15.77
CA GLU A 475 -20.72 17.66 15.41
C GLU A 475 -20.84 17.32 13.92
N ASN A 476 -20.12 18.06 13.08
CA ASN A 476 -20.11 17.83 11.64
C ASN A 476 -18.71 17.92 11.03
N ILE A 477 -18.54 17.35 9.84
CA ILE A 477 -17.36 17.57 9.01
C ILE A 477 -17.89 17.87 7.61
N ASN A 478 -17.75 19.12 7.17
CA ASN A 478 -18.28 19.56 5.89
C ASN A 478 -17.32 19.30 4.72
N ALA A 479 -17.69 19.77 3.53
CA ALA A 479 -16.91 19.61 2.29
C ALA A 479 -15.52 20.28 2.31
N TYR A 480 -15.29 21.17 3.28
CA TYR A 480 -14.02 21.86 3.51
C TYR A 480 -13.25 21.28 4.70
N LEU A 481 -13.70 20.13 5.23
CA LEU A 481 -13.10 19.40 6.34
C LEU A 481 -13.12 20.19 7.65
N LEU A 482 -14.19 20.97 7.87
CA LEU A 482 -14.40 21.81 9.04
C LEU A 482 -15.63 21.37 9.84
N ASP A 483 -15.61 21.65 11.14
CA ASP A 483 -16.79 21.56 12.00
C ASP A 483 -17.72 22.74 11.75
N ALA A 484 -18.55 22.60 10.72
CA ALA A 484 -19.46 23.61 10.23
C ALA A 484 -20.60 22.96 9.42
N PRO A 485 -21.70 23.67 9.11
CA PRO A 485 -22.75 23.17 8.23
C PRO A 485 -22.25 22.81 6.82
N ASN A 486 -22.99 21.93 6.13
CA ASN A 486 -22.72 21.49 4.75
C ASN A 486 -23.13 22.54 3.71
N VAL A 487 -22.58 23.75 3.81
CA VAL A 487 -22.73 24.81 2.81
C VAL A 487 -21.61 24.65 1.77
N ILE A 488 -21.98 24.61 0.49
CA ILE A 488 -21.03 24.57 -0.64
C ILE A 488 -21.01 25.95 -1.30
N VAL A 489 -19.83 26.54 -1.41
CA VAL A 489 -19.63 27.82 -2.09
C VAL A 489 -19.47 27.57 -3.59
N LEU A 490 -20.44 28.01 -4.38
CA LEU A 490 -20.43 27.87 -5.85
C LEU A 490 -19.61 28.99 -6.51
N PRO A 491 -18.92 28.70 -7.63
CA PRO A 491 -18.21 29.73 -8.39
C PRO A 491 -19.19 30.80 -8.89
N GLN A 492 -18.81 32.06 -8.76
CA GLN A 492 -19.58 33.21 -9.22
C GLN A 492 -18.73 34.04 -10.20
N ALA A 493 -19.31 34.37 -11.35
CA ALA A 493 -18.65 35.24 -12.33
C ALA A 493 -18.62 36.71 -11.90
N ASN A 494 -19.58 37.11 -11.06
CA ASN A 494 -19.72 38.47 -10.54
C ASN A 494 -19.75 38.44 -9.00
N PRO A 495 -19.31 39.52 -8.33
CA PRO A 495 -19.51 39.66 -6.89
C PRO A 495 -20.98 39.52 -6.52
N LEU A 496 -21.27 38.81 -5.42
CA LEU A 496 -22.64 38.63 -4.92
C LEU A 496 -23.26 39.93 -4.39
N ARG A 497 -22.42 40.91 -4.06
CA ARG A 497 -22.81 42.23 -3.60
C ARG A 497 -22.56 43.26 -4.68
N GLU A 498 -23.54 44.11 -4.95
CA GLU A 498 -23.46 45.15 -5.97
C GLU A 498 -22.43 46.24 -5.66
N ASP A 499 -22.07 46.44 -4.38
CA ASP A 499 -21.11 47.45 -3.95
C ASP A 499 -19.65 46.97 -3.99
N VAL A 500 -19.41 45.73 -4.43
CA VAL A 500 -18.06 45.17 -4.58
C VAL A 500 -17.63 45.27 -6.05
N PRO A 501 -16.52 45.95 -6.38
CA PRO A 501 -16.07 46.06 -7.75
C PRO A 501 -15.63 44.70 -8.32
N PRO A 502 -15.84 44.42 -9.62
CA PRO A 502 -15.34 43.21 -10.26
C PRO A 502 -13.82 43.08 -10.15
N ILE A 503 -13.34 41.86 -9.94
CA ILE A 503 -11.91 41.52 -10.01
C ILE A 503 -11.62 40.94 -11.39
N PHE A 504 -10.53 41.39 -11.99
CA PHE A 504 -10.04 40.88 -13.27
C PHE A 504 -8.77 40.07 -13.06
N VAL A 505 -8.61 38.98 -13.83
CA VAL A 505 -7.36 38.22 -13.87
C VAL A 505 -6.29 39.09 -14.55
N GLY A 506 -5.08 39.11 -13.99
CA GLY A 506 -3.96 39.83 -14.58
C GLY A 506 -3.56 39.31 -15.96
N SER A 507 -2.80 40.09 -16.72
CA SER A 507 -2.27 39.67 -18.02
C SER A 507 -1.28 38.51 -17.83
N CYS A 508 -1.59 37.34 -18.39
CA CYS A 508 -0.74 36.15 -18.36
C CYS A 508 -0.24 35.82 -19.78
N PRO A 509 0.97 36.25 -20.17
CA PRO A 509 1.49 35.95 -21.50
C PRO A 509 1.88 34.47 -21.60
N THR A 510 1.39 33.78 -22.63
CA THR A 510 1.76 32.39 -22.97
C THR A 510 2.90 32.38 -23.98
N ASP A 511 3.98 33.08 -23.65
CA ASP A 511 5.05 33.45 -24.58
C ASP A 511 6.38 32.78 -24.25
N GLY A 512 6.43 31.87 -23.27
CA GLY A 512 7.68 31.26 -22.83
C GLY A 512 8.64 32.22 -22.14
N ARG A 513 8.12 33.32 -21.54
CA ARG A 513 8.87 34.44 -20.93
C ARG A 513 9.53 35.39 -21.94
N ASN A 514 9.24 35.30 -23.24
CA ASN A 514 9.87 36.15 -24.25
C ASN A 514 9.53 37.66 -24.14
N PHE A 515 8.42 38.02 -23.50
CA PHE A 515 8.02 39.41 -23.21
C PHE A 515 8.22 39.79 -21.74
N LEU A 516 9.00 39.00 -20.99
CA LEU A 516 9.41 39.34 -19.64
C LEU A 516 10.89 39.72 -19.68
N LEU A 517 11.19 40.98 -19.36
CA LEU A 517 12.55 41.50 -19.32
C LEU A 517 12.95 41.79 -17.88
N THR A 518 14.15 41.38 -17.48
CA THR A 518 14.80 41.92 -16.29
C THR A 518 15.22 43.37 -16.51
N ALA A 519 15.53 44.09 -15.43
CA ALA A 519 15.98 45.48 -15.51
C ALA A 519 17.30 45.64 -16.30
N GLU A 520 18.15 44.62 -16.33
CA GLU A 520 19.40 44.60 -17.08
C GLU A 520 19.13 44.34 -18.56
N GLU A 521 18.33 43.31 -18.88
CA GLU A 521 17.91 43.01 -20.25
C GLU A 521 17.19 44.20 -20.89
N TYR A 522 16.33 44.89 -20.13
CA TYR A 522 15.69 46.12 -20.58
C TYR A 522 16.71 47.20 -20.98
N LYS A 523 17.69 47.48 -20.10
CA LYS A 523 18.72 48.50 -20.35
C LYS A 523 19.56 48.19 -21.57
N ASP A 524 19.85 46.92 -21.81
CA ASP A 524 20.61 46.51 -22.98
C ASP A 524 19.75 46.52 -24.24
N PHE A 525 18.50 46.07 -24.16
CA PHE A 525 17.56 46.04 -25.28
C PHE A 525 17.30 47.43 -25.86
N ILE A 526 17.07 48.43 -25.00
CA ILE A 526 16.79 49.81 -25.46
C ILE A 526 18.02 50.54 -26.03
N LYS A 527 19.26 50.04 -25.81
CA LYS A 527 20.46 50.59 -26.46
C LYS A 527 20.47 50.27 -27.95
N TYR A 528 19.96 49.09 -28.32
CA TYR A 528 19.89 48.64 -29.71
C TYR A 528 18.62 49.13 -30.40
N GLU A 529 17.49 49.15 -29.70
CA GLU A 529 16.18 49.50 -30.27
C GLU A 529 15.44 50.52 -29.38
N SER A 530 15.89 51.77 -29.42
CA SER A 530 15.40 52.85 -28.54
C SER A 530 13.91 53.19 -28.71
N ASP A 531 13.33 52.95 -29.89
CA ASP A 531 11.93 53.22 -30.18
C ASP A 531 10.96 52.29 -29.44
N VAL A 532 11.44 51.14 -28.95
CA VAL A 532 10.62 50.13 -28.26
C VAL A 532 10.42 50.49 -26.78
N ALA A 533 11.19 51.44 -26.23
CA ALA A 533 11.08 51.86 -24.83
C ALA A 533 9.66 52.31 -24.45
N LYS A 534 8.91 52.93 -25.37
CA LYS A 534 7.51 53.36 -25.16
C LYS A 534 6.50 52.20 -25.12
N LEU A 535 6.89 51.01 -25.53
CA LEU A 535 6.05 49.81 -25.63
C LEU A 535 6.25 48.85 -24.44
N ILE A 536 7.32 49.02 -23.66
CA ILE A 536 7.67 48.20 -22.50
C ILE A 536 7.09 48.87 -21.25
N ARG A 537 6.41 48.09 -20.40
CA ARG A 537 5.72 48.56 -19.19
C ARG A 537 6.44 48.16 -17.92
#